data_AF-A0AAU9CLM8-F1
#
_entry.id   AF-A0AAU9CLM8-F1
#
_cell.length_a   1.000
_cell.length_b   1.000
_cell.length_c   1.000
_cell.angle_alpha   90.00
_cell.angle_beta   90.00
_cell.angle_gamma   90.00
#
_symmetry.space_group_name_H-M   'P 1'
#
loop_
_entity.id
_entity.type
_entity.pdbx_description
1 polymer ?
#
loop_
_entity_poly.entity_id
_entity_poly.type
_entity_poly.pdbx_seq_one_letter_code
_entity_poly.pdbx_strand_id
1 'polypeptide(L)'
;MGRECHILSKSRDYFAEVRNAALELERTQLQLEALDVHKKDRPGDPYAPHVASSRGDVNGTSRLIAGLDRAKLLHDREKRCQQKLQAASWVLYGQDGEGGVAQALSNLDADVVWHRCARAYTWRGVEAATMCSASVCRQRYEAVMNYIDDGGLIDDIGSITAG
;
A
#
# COMPACT_ATOMS: atom_id res chain seq x y z
N MET A 1 35.00 8.70 3.91
CA MET A 1 34.06 8.87 5.04
C MET A 1 32.66 8.81 4.46
N GLY A 2 32.14 7.61 4.27
CA GLY A 2 31.09 7.10 5.16
C GLY A 2 29.81 6.96 4.34
N ARG A 3 29.86 6.20 3.23
CA ARG A 3 28.64 5.74 2.56
C ARG A 3 28.03 4.72 3.50
N GLU A 4 27.05 5.16 4.26
CA GLU A 4 26.28 4.31 5.15
C GLU A 4 25.77 3.11 4.34
N CYS A 5 26.03 1.95 4.91
CA CYS A 5 25.62 0.65 4.42
C CYS A 5 24.08 0.62 4.43
N HIS A 6 23.43 1.16 3.41
CA HIS A 6 22.03 0.86 3.14
C HIS A 6 22.01 -0.60 2.69
N ILE A 7 21.73 -1.45 3.67
CA ILE A 7 21.46 -2.88 3.57
C ILE A 7 20.73 -3.12 2.24
N LEU A 8 21.36 -3.86 1.33
CA LEU A 8 20.73 -4.42 0.14
C LEU A 8 19.49 -5.20 0.61
N SER A 9 18.34 -4.53 0.68
CA SER A 9 17.09 -5.21 0.97
C SER A 9 16.79 -6.06 -0.25
N LYS A 10 16.99 -7.37 -0.15
CA LYS A 10 16.65 -8.32 -1.21
C LYS A 10 15.23 -8.06 -1.69
N SER A 11 14.91 -8.39 -2.93
CA SER A 11 13.57 -8.27 -3.53
C SER A 11 12.45 -8.73 -2.60
N ARG A 12 12.68 -9.80 -1.83
CA ARG A 12 11.73 -10.33 -0.85
C ARG A 12 11.41 -9.33 0.27
N ASP A 13 12.40 -8.60 0.79
CA ASP A 13 12.20 -7.59 1.83
C ASP A 13 11.44 -6.39 1.25
N TYR A 14 11.83 -5.94 0.05
CA TYR A 14 11.10 -4.88 -0.66
C TYR A 14 9.62 -5.24 -0.86
N PHE A 15 9.33 -6.42 -1.42
CA PHE A 15 7.96 -6.84 -1.66
C PHE A 15 7.20 -7.19 -0.36
N ALA A 16 7.88 -7.52 0.73
CA ALA A 16 7.27 -7.60 2.06
C ALA A 16 6.84 -6.21 2.57
N GLU A 17 7.65 -5.17 2.34
CA GLU A 17 7.25 -3.80 2.63
C GLU A 17 6.08 -3.33 1.76
N VAL A 18 6.09 -3.65 0.47
CA VAL A 18 4.96 -3.38 -0.44
C VAL A 18 3.68 -4.03 0.09
N ARG A 19 3.78 -5.27 0.57
CA ARG A 19 2.65 -5.97 1.18
C ARG A 19 2.15 -5.29 2.46
N ASN A 20 3.06 -4.83 3.32
CA ASN A 20 2.69 -4.07 4.51
C ASN A 20 2.02 -2.74 4.14
N ALA A 21 2.50 -2.06 3.09
CA ALA A 21 1.89 -0.84 2.57
C ALA A 21 0.49 -1.09 2.01
N ALA A 22 0.25 -2.21 1.31
CA ALA A 22 -1.07 -2.59 0.82
C ALA A 22 -2.07 -2.78 1.98
N LEU A 23 -1.69 -3.50 3.03
CA LEU A 23 -2.52 -3.72 4.20
C LEU A 23 -2.78 -2.42 4.98
N GLU A 24 -1.77 -1.56 5.10
CA GLU A 24 -1.91 -0.26 5.76
C GLU A 24 -2.79 0.70 4.94
N LEU A 25 -2.74 0.63 3.61
CA LEU A 25 -3.62 1.40 2.73
C LEU A 25 -5.08 1.05 2.97
N GLU A 26 -5.43 -0.25 2.98
CA GLU A 26 -6.79 -0.72 3.25
C GLU A 26 -7.28 -0.23 4.63
N ARG A 27 -6.45 -0.35 5.67
CA ARG A 27 -6.77 0.16 7.01
C ARG A 27 -6.98 1.67 7.02
N THR A 28 -6.13 2.41 6.32
CA THR A 28 -6.18 3.87 6.24
C THR A 28 -7.47 4.32 5.55
N GLN A 29 -7.87 3.64 4.47
CA GLN A 29 -9.11 3.91 3.74
C GLN A 29 -10.35 3.66 4.61
N LEU A 30 -10.39 2.56 5.36
CA LEU A 30 -11.48 2.30 6.32
C LEU A 30 -11.56 3.38 7.41
N GLN A 31 -10.42 3.89 7.88
CA GLN A 31 -10.39 4.98 8.87
C GLN A 31 -10.88 6.31 8.29
N LEU A 32 -10.53 6.62 7.03
CA LEU A 32 -11.03 7.80 6.33
C LEU A 32 -12.55 7.71 6.11
N GLU A 33 -13.05 6.54 5.70
CA GLU A 33 -14.48 6.30 5.53
C GLU A 33 -15.24 6.48 6.84
N ALA A 34 -14.74 5.95 7.95
CA ALA A 34 -15.33 6.14 9.27
C ALA A 34 -15.37 7.62 9.70
N LEU A 35 -14.32 8.40 9.39
CA LEU A 35 -14.33 9.84 9.65
C LEU A 35 -15.37 10.58 8.80
N ASP A 36 -15.57 10.17 7.55
CA ASP A 36 -16.55 10.78 6.67
C ASP A 36 -18.00 10.46 7.04
N VAL A 37 -18.29 9.26 7.57
CA VAL A 37 -19.58 8.94 8.19
C VAL A 37 -19.86 9.88 9.36
N HIS A 38 -18.89 10.06 10.26
CA HIS A 38 -19.05 10.97 11.40
C HIS A 38 -19.16 12.46 11.04
N LYS A 39 -18.68 12.88 9.87
CA LYS A 39 -18.95 14.24 9.36
C LYS A 39 -20.38 14.42 8.87
N LYS A 40 -21.03 13.34 8.40
CA LYS A 40 -22.43 13.34 7.94
C LYS A 40 -23.42 13.32 9.11
N ASP A 41 -23.02 12.79 10.27
CA ASP A 41 -23.73 12.89 11.56
C ASP A 41 -23.62 14.31 12.16
N ARG A 42 -24.07 15.31 11.38
CA ARG A 42 -24.04 16.73 11.74
C ARG A 42 -24.82 16.99 13.06
N PRO A 43 -24.49 18.06 13.80
CA PRO A 43 -25.28 18.50 14.96
C PRO A 43 -26.69 18.87 14.48
N GLY A 44 -27.68 18.09 14.89
CA GLY A 44 -29.05 18.18 14.41
C GLY A 44 -29.82 16.86 14.46
N ASP A 45 -29.17 15.73 14.69
CA ASP A 45 -29.86 14.48 15.00
C ASP A 45 -30.48 14.54 16.42
N PRO A 46 -31.83 14.53 16.54
CA PRO A 46 -32.52 14.56 17.84
C PRO A 46 -32.29 13.30 18.69
N TYR A 47 -31.65 12.25 18.14
CA TYR A 47 -31.35 11.01 18.85
C TYR A 47 -29.88 10.82 19.21
N ALA A 48 -29.00 11.79 18.94
CA ALA A 48 -27.61 11.71 19.38
C ALA A 48 -27.52 11.81 20.92
N PRO A 49 -26.81 10.88 21.61
CA PRO A 49 -26.72 10.89 23.06
C PRO A 49 -26.12 12.22 23.56
N HIS A 50 -26.92 12.97 24.31
CA HIS A 50 -26.51 14.21 24.97
C HIS A 50 -25.44 13.91 26.02
N VAL A 51 -24.17 14.07 25.64
CA VAL A 51 -23.07 14.12 26.60
C VAL A 51 -23.00 15.56 27.10
N ALA A 52 -23.20 15.74 28.41
CA ALA A 52 -23.13 17.04 29.07
C ALA A 52 -21.83 17.77 28.70
N SER A 53 -21.96 18.85 27.92
CA SER A 53 -20.84 19.66 27.47
C SER A 53 -20.31 20.51 28.62
N SER A 54 -19.02 20.37 28.91
CA SER A 54 -18.27 21.33 29.73
C SER A 54 -18.29 22.70 29.04
N ARG A 55 -18.39 23.76 29.84
CA ARG A 55 -18.79 25.14 29.49
C ARG A 55 -17.85 25.91 28.53
N GLY A 56 -16.95 25.25 27.79
CA GLY A 56 -15.86 25.88 27.05
C GLY A 56 -15.82 25.71 25.52
N ASP A 57 -16.53 24.72 24.94
CA ASP A 57 -16.57 24.52 23.47
C ASP A 57 -18.02 24.49 22.98
N VAL A 58 -18.61 25.67 22.91
CA VAL A 58 -20.03 25.88 22.58
C VAL A 58 -20.34 25.58 21.10
N ASN A 59 -19.32 25.51 20.24
CA ASN A 59 -19.47 25.34 18.79
C ASN A 59 -18.88 24.03 18.25
N GLY A 60 -18.33 23.15 19.10
CA GLY A 60 -17.69 21.89 18.68
C GLY A 60 -16.50 22.10 17.73
N THR A 61 -15.92 23.31 17.72
CA THR A 61 -14.93 23.74 16.72
C THR A 61 -13.59 23.05 16.96
N SER A 62 -13.23 22.79 18.21
CA SER A 62 -11.98 22.09 18.56
C SER A 62 -12.00 20.63 18.11
N ARG A 63 -13.17 19.97 18.24
CA ARG A 63 -13.37 18.58 17.76
C ARG A 63 -13.29 18.50 16.23
N LEU A 64 -13.81 19.51 15.53
CA LEU A 64 -13.74 19.59 14.07
C LEU A 64 -12.30 19.82 13.58
N ILE A 65 -11.56 20.74 14.20
CA ILE A 65 -10.14 21.00 13.88
C ILE A 65 -9.30 19.74 14.10
N ALA A 66 -9.43 19.07 15.24
CA ALA A 66 -8.72 17.82 15.51
C ALA A 66 -9.08 16.70 14.50
N GLY A 67 -10.34 16.66 14.04
CA GLY A 67 -10.78 15.75 12.99
C GLY A 67 -10.13 16.04 11.62
N LEU A 68 -10.00 17.32 11.26
CA LEU A 68 -9.32 17.75 10.03
C LEU A 68 -7.83 17.43 10.05
N ASP A 69 -7.16 17.69 11.17
CA ASP A 69 -5.72 17.37 11.33
C ASP A 69 -5.47 15.86 11.22
N ARG A 70 -6.34 15.05 11.83
CA ARG A 70 -6.29 13.59 11.69
C ARG A 70 -6.52 13.14 10.26
N ALA A 71 -7.50 13.71 9.56
CA ALA A 71 -7.78 13.36 8.16
C ALA A 71 -6.58 13.68 7.26
N LYS A 72 -5.92 14.83 7.47
CA LYS A 72 -4.72 15.22 6.73
C LYS A 72 -3.60 14.18 6.90
N LEU A 73 -3.33 13.75 8.13
CA LEU A 73 -2.31 12.72 8.40
C LEU A 73 -2.62 11.38 7.73
N LEU A 74 -3.90 10.99 7.68
CA LEU A 74 -4.34 9.76 7.02
C LEU A 74 -4.21 9.86 5.50
N HIS A 75 -4.56 11.00 4.87
CA HIS A 75 -4.33 11.21 3.44
C HIS A 75 -2.83 11.21 3.08
N ASP A 76 -1.98 11.81 3.91
CA ASP A 76 -0.53 11.75 3.68
C ASP A 76 0.00 10.31 3.78
N ARG A 77 -0.55 9.50 4.71
CA ARG A 77 -0.22 8.07 4.82
C ARG A 77 -0.73 7.28 3.62
N GLU A 78 -1.97 7.53 3.19
CA GLU A 78 -2.58 6.93 2.00
C GLU A 78 -1.69 7.17 0.77
N LYS A 79 -1.30 8.43 0.54
CA LYS A 79 -0.43 8.83 -0.57
C LYS A 79 0.90 8.08 -0.56
N ARG A 80 1.58 7.99 0.60
CA ARG A 80 2.84 7.23 0.72
C ARG A 80 2.67 5.75 0.42
N CYS A 81 1.57 5.13 0.85
CA CYS A 81 1.29 3.73 0.54
C CYS A 81 1.02 3.53 -0.96
N GLN A 82 0.25 4.42 -1.57
CA GLN A 82 -0.02 4.41 -3.02
C GLN A 82 1.27 4.56 -3.82
N GLN A 83 2.18 5.45 -3.43
CA GLN A 83 3.49 5.61 -4.06
C GLN A 83 4.32 4.32 -4.01
N LYS A 84 4.33 3.61 -2.88
CA LYS A 84 5.00 2.30 -2.79
C LYS A 84 4.38 1.25 -3.72
N LEU A 85 3.05 1.20 -3.81
CA LEU A 85 2.37 0.29 -4.73
C LEU A 85 2.63 0.63 -6.20
N GLN A 86 2.70 1.93 -6.53
CA GLN A 86 3.03 2.40 -7.87
C GLN A 86 4.47 2.02 -8.26
N ALA A 87 5.44 2.23 -7.37
CA ALA A 87 6.82 1.81 -7.61
C ALA A 87 6.90 0.28 -7.82
N ALA A 88 6.18 -0.51 -7.04
CA ALA A 88 6.08 -1.96 -7.26
C ALA A 88 5.43 -2.32 -8.60
N SER A 89 4.43 -1.56 -9.04
CA SER A 89 3.82 -1.70 -10.37
C SER A 89 4.85 -1.48 -11.48
N TRP A 90 5.72 -0.49 -11.35
CA TRP A 90 6.79 -0.23 -12.33
C TRP A 90 7.84 -1.33 -12.36
N VAL A 91 8.22 -1.91 -11.20
CA VAL A 91 9.11 -3.08 -11.17
C VAL A 91 8.49 -4.25 -11.96
N LEU A 92 7.20 -4.51 -11.74
CA LEU A 92 6.54 -5.71 -12.24
C LEU A 92 6.11 -5.57 -13.70
N TYR A 93 5.60 -4.42 -14.10
CA TYR A 93 4.98 -4.19 -15.40
C TYR A 93 5.66 -3.10 -16.24
N GLY A 94 6.70 -2.46 -15.71
CA GLY A 94 7.33 -1.30 -16.35
C GLY A 94 6.54 -0.01 -16.19
N GLN A 95 7.09 1.08 -16.70
CA GLN A 95 6.37 2.35 -16.80
C GLN A 95 5.42 2.27 -17.99
N ASP A 96 4.17 2.70 -17.81
CA ASP A 96 3.11 2.62 -18.83
C ASP A 96 2.79 1.20 -19.36
N GLY A 97 3.19 0.17 -18.62
CA GLY A 97 2.99 -1.24 -19.00
C GLY A 97 4.03 -1.78 -19.97
N GLU A 98 5.09 -1.02 -20.26
CA GLU A 98 6.22 -1.43 -21.08
C GLU A 98 7.45 -1.69 -20.19
N GLY A 99 7.79 -2.97 -19.99
CA GLY A 99 8.98 -3.36 -19.23
C GLY A 99 8.73 -4.27 -18.04
N GLY A 100 9.68 -4.23 -17.12
CA GLY A 100 9.62 -4.97 -15.86
C GLY A 100 9.66 -6.49 -16.02
N VAL A 101 9.26 -7.18 -14.93
CA VAL A 101 9.17 -8.64 -14.86
C VAL A 101 8.24 -9.22 -15.93
N ALA A 102 7.16 -8.52 -16.25
CA ALA A 102 6.17 -8.93 -17.23
C ALA A 102 6.78 -9.14 -18.62
N GLN A 103 7.67 -8.22 -19.04
CA GLN A 103 8.38 -8.32 -20.31
C GLN A 103 9.50 -9.37 -20.27
N ALA A 104 10.21 -9.48 -19.15
CA ALA A 104 11.38 -10.35 -19.05
C ALA A 104 11.06 -11.83 -18.85
N LEU A 105 10.01 -12.15 -18.07
CA LEU A 105 9.61 -13.51 -17.74
C LEU A 105 8.24 -13.83 -18.34
N SER A 106 7.17 -13.30 -17.73
CA SER A 106 5.81 -13.35 -18.26
C SER A 106 4.87 -12.47 -17.44
N ASN A 107 3.74 -12.09 -18.04
CA ASN A 107 2.65 -11.40 -17.32
C ASN A 107 2.17 -12.19 -16.10
N LEU A 108 2.07 -13.52 -16.22
CA LEU A 108 1.63 -14.38 -15.13
C LEU A 108 2.61 -14.33 -13.94
N ASP A 109 3.91 -14.25 -14.20
CA ASP A 109 4.92 -14.15 -13.15
C ASP A 109 4.81 -12.81 -12.40
N ALA A 110 4.59 -11.72 -13.14
CA ALA A 110 4.31 -10.40 -12.56
C ALA A 110 3.00 -10.40 -11.75
N ASP A 111 1.92 -10.98 -12.28
CA ASP A 111 0.60 -11.06 -11.63
C ASP A 111 0.65 -11.85 -10.33
N VAL A 112 1.41 -12.95 -10.28
CA VAL A 112 1.61 -13.73 -9.05
C VAL A 112 2.19 -12.85 -7.94
N VAL A 113 3.21 -12.04 -8.23
CA VAL A 113 3.81 -11.14 -7.24
C VAL A 113 2.87 -10.00 -6.88
N TRP A 114 2.19 -9.41 -7.87
CA TRP A 114 1.21 -8.35 -7.65
C TRP A 114 0.08 -8.80 -6.72
N HIS A 115 -0.53 -9.95 -7.01
CA HIS A 115 -1.60 -10.48 -6.16
C HIS A 115 -1.10 -10.87 -4.77
N ARG A 116 0.10 -11.45 -4.68
CA ARG A 116 0.66 -11.87 -3.40
C ARG A 116 1.00 -10.69 -2.50
N CYS A 117 1.57 -9.63 -3.07
CA CYS A 117 2.16 -8.52 -2.32
C CYS A 117 1.30 -7.26 -2.39
N ALA A 118 1.06 -6.70 -3.57
CA ALA A 118 0.30 -5.46 -3.73
C ALA A 118 -1.20 -5.59 -3.43
N ARG A 119 -1.77 -6.79 -3.62
CA ARG A 119 -3.15 -7.11 -3.17
C ARG A 119 -3.17 -7.84 -1.83
N ALA A 120 -2.00 -8.16 -1.27
CA ALA A 120 -1.80 -8.89 -0.02
C ALA A 120 -2.54 -10.25 0.09
N TYR A 121 -2.91 -10.89 -1.02
CA TYR A 121 -3.68 -12.12 -1.00
C TYR A 121 -2.92 -13.28 -0.35
N THR A 122 -3.68 -14.23 0.21
CA THR A 122 -3.15 -15.54 0.60
C THR A 122 -2.81 -16.34 -0.66
N TRP A 123 -2.00 -17.40 -0.54
CA TRP A 123 -1.68 -18.27 -1.68
C TRP A 123 -2.92 -18.86 -2.38
N ARG A 124 -3.98 -19.15 -1.61
CA ARG A 124 -5.28 -19.58 -2.16
C ARG A 124 -5.98 -18.46 -2.94
N GLY A 125 -5.88 -17.22 -2.46
CA GLY A 125 -6.39 -16.05 -3.19
C GLY A 125 -5.62 -15.77 -4.47
N VAL A 126 -4.29 -15.95 -4.45
CA VAL A 126 -3.45 -15.86 -5.67
C VAL A 126 -3.87 -16.93 -6.67
N GLU A 127 -4.03 -18.18 -6.23
CA GLU A 127 -4.50 -19.28 -7.09
C GLU A 127 -5.84 -18.97 -7.76
N ALA A 128 -6.81 -18.42 -7.00
CA ALA A 128 -8.09 -18.02 -7.55
C ALA A 128 -7.96 -16.87 -8.59
N ALA A 129 -7.02 -15.95 -8.39
CA ALA A 129 -6.80 -14.82 -9.29
C ALA A 129 -6.05 -15.23 -10.57
N THR A 130 -5.06 -16.11 -10.47
CA THR A 130 -4.17 -16.48 -11.59
C THR A 130 -4.56 -17.79 -12.26
N MET A 131 -5.59 -18.48 -11.76
CA MET A 131 -6.03 -19.81 -12.22
C MET A 131 -4.90 -20.85 -12.26
N CYS A 132 -3.91 -20.70 -11.37
CA CYS A 132 -2.76 -21.60 -11.23
C CYS A 132 -2.70 -22.14 -9.81
N SER A 133 -2.27 -23.40 -9.64
CA SER A 133 -2.17 -23.98 -8.30
C SER A 133 -1.21 -23.20 -7.40
N ALA A 134 -1.50 -23.13 -6.10
CA ALA A 134 -0.65 -22.44 -5.13
C ALA A 134 0.83 -22.88 -5.16
N SER A 135 1.11 -24.14 -5.49
CA SER A 135 2.49 -24.66 -5.63
C SER A 135 3.22 -24.01 -6.82
N VAL A 136 2.56 -23.93 -7.98
CA VAL A 136 3.10 -23.28 -9.17
C VAL A 136 3.29 -21.79 -8.93
N CYS A 137 2.32 -21.13 -8.29
CA CYS A 137 2.45 -19.70 -7.96
C CYS A 137 3.63 -19.44 -7.02
N ARG A 138 3.92 -20.32 -6.06
CA ARG A 138 5.11 -20.18 -5.20
C ARG A 138 6.41 -20.33 -5.98
N GLN A 139 6.51 -21.33 -6.86
CA GLN A 139 7.70 -21.52 -7.69
C GLN A 139 7.97 -20.31 -8.59
N ARG A 140 6.90 -19.78 -9.22
CA ARG A 140 6.97 -18.55 -10.02
C ARG A 140 7.40 -17.34 -9.20
N TYR A 141 6.80 -17.16 -8.03
CA TYR A 141 7.19 -16.10 -7.10
C TYR A 141 8.69 -16.16 -6.76
N GLU A 142 9.21 -17.33 -6.40
CA GLU A 142 10.64 -17.49 -6.11
C GLU A 142 11.53 -17.19 -7.32
N ALA A 143 11.12 -17.61 -8.52
CA ALA A 143 11.84 -17.31 -9.76
C ALA A 143 11.90 -15.80 -10.03
N VAL A 144 10.79 -15.07 -9.82
CA VAL A 144 10.77 -13.61 -9.96
C VAL A 144 11.69 -12.94 -8.94
N MET A 145 11.64 -13.33 -7.67
CA MET A 145 12.49 -12.74 -6.64
C MET A 145 13.98 -12.93 -6.97
N ASN A 146 14.35 -14.14 -7.42
CA ASN A 146 15.73 -14.40 -7.85
C ASN A 146 16.11 -13.58 -9.09
N TYR A 147 15.22 -13.47 -10.08
CA TYR A 147 15.44 -12.63 -11.27
C TYR A 147 15.69 -11.16 -10.91
N ILE A 148 14.91 -10.61 -9.97
CA ILE A 148 15.06 -9.22 -9.52
C ILE A 148 16.35 -9.05 -8.70
N ASP A 149 16.66 -10.00 -7.81
CA ASP A 149 17.90 -9.98 -7.02
C ASP A 149 19.15 -10.05 -7.93
N ASP A 150 19.13 -10.90 -8.95
CA ASP A 150 20.25 -11.07 -9.89
C ASP A 150 20.35 -9.91 -10.89
N GLY A 151 19.22 -9.31 -11.26
CA GLY A 151 19.13 -8.23 -12.24
C GLY A 151 19.32 -6.81 -11.69
N GLY A 152 19.33 -6.62 -10.36
CA GLY A 152 19.49 -5.30 -9.73
C GLY A 152 18.33 -4.32 -9.95
N LEU A 153 17.17 -4.79 -10.44
CA LEU A 153 16.05 -3.95 -10.90
C LEU A 153 15.47 -3.00 -9.84
N ILE A 154 15.65 -3.30 -8.55
CA ILE A 154 15.16 -2.47 -7.45
C ILE A 154 16.09 -1.27 -7.19
N ASP A 155 17.40 -1.42 -7.44
CA ASP A 155 18.38 -0.36 -7.20
C ASP A 155 18.17 0.81 -8.18
N ASP A 156 17.75 0.53 -9.41
CA ASP A 156 17.47 1.54 -10.43
C ASP A 156 16.23 2.39 -10.08
N ILE A 157 15.18 1.80 -9.49
CA ILE A 157 13.92 2.51 -9.17
C ILE A 157 14.05 3.38 -7.91
N GLY A 158 14.93 3.00 -6.98
CA GLY A 158 15.31 3.85 -5.84
C GLY A 158 15.90 5.19 -6.27
N SER A 159 16.58 5.24 -7.42
CA SER A 159 17.13 6.48 -7.98
C SER A 159 16.06 7.39 -8.63
N ILE A 160 14.99 6.80 -9.18
CA ILE A 160 13.90 7.53 -9.87
C ILE A 160 12.94 8.17 -8.86
N THR A 161 12.72 7.55 -7.70
CA THR A 161 11.78 8.04 -6.68
C THR A 161 12.40 9.02 -5.67
N ALA A 162 13.71 9.23 -5.72
CA ALA A 162 14.45 10.16 -4.86
C ALA A 162 14.67 11.56 -5.48
N GLY A 163 14.19 11.80 -6.71
CA GLY A 163 14.18 13.10 -7.39
C GLY A 163 12.83 13.81 -7.29
#